data_AF-A0A926HWS3-F1
#
_entry.id   AF-A0A926HWS3-F1
#
_cell.length_a   1.000
_cell.length_b   1.000
_cell.length_c   1.000
_cell.angle_alpha   90.00
_cell.angle_beta   90.00
_cell.angle_gamma   90.00
#
_symmetry.space_group_name_H-M   'P 1'
#
loop_
_entity.id
_entity.type
_entity.pdbx_description
1 polymer ?
#
loop_
_entity_poly.entity_id
_entity_poly.type
_entity_poly.pdbx_seq_one_letter_code
_entity_poly.pdbx_strand_id
1 'polypeptide(L)'
;MKEVKALVIDDFEYYIFPEEYDSIEEFTDAVSAGNAGFLRLVRLPAEECEPPYFIEEDCREVFLNSRAIRSIAEEMVYLLPEEEFERMAAECDCGCGEEDCGCGEEDCGCCDHCGEE
;
A
#
# COMPACT_ATOMS: atom_id res chain seq x y z
N MET A 1 -9.27 8.64 4.17
CA MET A 1 -8.42 7.45 4.38
C MET A 1 -9.30 6.26 4.73
N LYS A 2 -9.13 5.15 4.01
CA LYS A 2 -9.82 3.88 4.25
C LYS A 2 -8.77 2.81 4.51
N GLU A 3 -8.79 2.21 5.69
CA GLU A 3 -7.94 1.07 6.00
C GLU A 3 -8.51 -0.20 5.35
N VAL A 4 -7.65 -0.95 4.65
CA VAL A 4 -8.02 -2.19 3.97
C VAL A 4 -6.96 -3.26 4.18
N LYS A 5 -7.40 -4.51 4.15
CA LYS A 5 -6.52 -5.66 4.12
C LYS A 5 -6.01 -5.88 2.71
N ALA A 6 -4.69 -6.07 2.58
CA ALA A 6 -4.03 -6.35 1.31
C ALA A 6 -3.31 -7.70 1.33
N LEU A 7 -3.26 -8.33 0.17
CA LEU A 7 -2.36 -9.42 -0.15
C LEU A 7 -1.05 -8.84 -0.67
N VAL A 8 0.06 -9.29 -0.09
CA VAL A 8 1.41 -9.03 -0.61
C VAL A 8 1.89 -10.29 -1.30
N ILE A 9 2.03 -10.23 -2.61
CA ILE A 9 2.46 -11.36 -3.44
C ILE A 9 3.90 -11.15 -3.86
N ASP A 10 4.70 -12.22 -3.71
CA ASP A 10 6.13 -12.25 -4.02
C ASP A 10 6.94 -11.11 -3.35
N ASP A 11 6.47 -10.60 -2.21
CA ASP A 11 7.10 -9.56 -1.37
C ASP A 11 7.10 -8.12 -1.95
N PHE A 12 6.53 -7.87 -3.13
CA PHE A 12 6.53 -6.53 -3.75
C PHE A 12 5.22 -6.14 -4.45
N GLU A 13 4.31 -7.08 -4.74
CA GLU A 13 3.05 -6.75 -5.41
C GLU A 13 1.90 -6.72 -4.42
N TYR A 14 1.19 -5.58 -4.39
CA TYR A 14 0.08 -5.36 -3.49
C TYR A 14 -1.25 -5.56 -4.23
N TYR A 15 -2.17 -6.26 -3.58
CA TYR A 15 -3.52 -6.50 -4.07
C TYR A 15 -4.54 -6.33 -2.94
N ILE A 16 -5.76 -5.87 -3.23
CA ILE A 16 -6.84 -5.89 -2.23
C ILE A 16 -7.17 -7.34 -1.89
N PHE A 17 -7.30 -7.61 -0.59
CA PHE A 17 -7.69 -8.94 -0.13
C PHE A 17 -9.12 -9.26 -0.62
N PRO A 18 -9.33 -10.38 -1.32
CA PRO A 18 -10.63 -10.74 -1.87
C PRO A 18 -11.67 -11.00 -0.77
N GLU A 19 -12.80 -10.31 -0.82
CA GLU A 19 -13.89 -10.42 0.16
C GLU A 19 -14.57 -11.80 0.18
N GLU A 20 -14.31 -12.64 -0.83
CA GLU A 20 -14.82 -14.01 -0.93
C GLU A 20 -14.19 -14.96 0.10
N TYR A 21 -13.10 -14.54 0.75
CA TYR A 21 -12.35 -15.34 1.71
C TYR A 21 -12.28 -14.65 3.07
N ASP A 22 -12.35 -15.42 4.14
CA ASP A 22 -12.30 -14.87 5.51
C ASP A 22 -10.86 -14.73 6.04
N SER A 23 -9.89 -15.43 5.45
CA SER A 23 -8.51 -15.50 5.96
C SER A 23 -7.50 -15.86 4.88
N ILE A 24 -6.24 -15.45 5.07
CA ILE A 24 -5.13 -15.79 4.18
C ILE A 24 -4.93 -17.30 4.02
N GLU A 25 -5.19 -18.09 5.08
CA GLU A 25 -5.10 -19.55 5.04
C GLU A 25 -6.11 -20.14 4.06
N GLU A 26 -7.36 -19.66 4.09
CA GLU A 26 -8.43 -20.10 3.19
C GLU A 26 -8.14 -19.69 1.74
N PHE A 27 -7.67 -18.46 1.54
CA PHE A 27 -7.23 -18.00 0.23
C PHE A 27 -6.09 -18.86 -0.32
N THR A 28 -5.06 -19.13 0.48
CA THR A 28 -3.89 -19.93 0.07
C THR A 28 -4.27 -21.38 -0.21
N ASP A 29 -5.16 -21.96 0.59
CA ASP A 29 -5.71 -23.31 0.34
C ASP A 29 -6.49 -23.33 -0.98
N ALA A 30 -7.33 -22.32 -1.25
CA ALA A 30 -8.07 -22.23 -2.51
C ALA A 30 -7.15 -22.05 -3.73
N VAL A 31 -6.08 -21.25 -3.61
CA VAL A 31 -5.05 -21.09 -4.65
C VAL A 31 -4.30 -22.40 -4.89
N SER A 32 -4.04 -23.17 -3.84
CA SER A 32 -3.30 -24.44 -3.90
C SER A 32 -4.16 -25.62 -4.37
N ALA A 33 -5.43 -25.67 -3.97
CA ALA A 33 -6.41 -26.69 -4.32
C ALA A 33 -7.00 -26.44 -5.72
N GLY A 34 -7.09 -25.17 -6.11
CA GLY A 34 -7.57 -24.72 -7.40
C GLY A 34 -6.52 -24.94 -8.49
N ASN A 35 -6.80 -25.83 -9.43
CA ASN A 35 -6.12 -25.89 -10.73
C ASN A 35 -6.39 -24.64 -11.62
N ALA A 36 -6.89 -23.56 -11.02
CA ALA A 36 -7.37 -22.34 -11.65
C ALA A 36 -6.17 -21.52 -12.09
N GLY A 37 -5.87 -21.51 -13.39
CA GLY A 37 -4.69 -20.85 -13.93
C GLY A 37 -4.64 -19.33 -13.73
N PHE A 38 -5.74 -18.68 -13.37
CA PHE A 38 -5.79 -17.23 -13.15
C PHE A 38 -6.71 -16.86 -11.98
N LEU A 39 -6.22 -15.96 -11.12
CA LEU A 39 -6.92 -15.34 -10.00
C LEU A 39 -7.31 -13.92 -10.41
N ARG A 40 -8.55 -13.53 -10.14
CA ARG A 40 -9.03 -12.18 -10.36
C ARG A 40 -8.81 -11.39 -9.07
N LEU A 41 -7.96 -10.38 -9.10
CA LEU A 41 -7.58 -9.55 -7.95
C LEU A 41 -7.61 -8.07 -8.33
N VAL A 42 -7.69 -7.19 -7.35
CA VAL A 42 -7.54 -5.74 -7.58
C VAL A 42 -6.11 -5.35 -7.21
N ARG A 43 -5.31 -4.92 -8.18
CA ARG A 43 -3.93 -4.49 -7.98
C ARG A 43 -3.88 -3.09 -7.37
N LEU A 44 -3.03 -2.93 -6.36
CA LEU A 44 -2.63 -1.68 -5.75
C LEU A 44 -1.28 -1.28 -6.35
N PRO A 45 -1.21 -0.28 -7.24
CA PRO A 45 0.03 0.08 -7.90
C PRO A 45 1.00 0.76 -6.92
N ALA A 46 2.11 0.11 -6.63
CA ALA A 46 3.20 0.63 -5.80
C ALA A 46 4.25 1.43 -6.59
N GLU A 47 4.04 1.66 -7.90
CA GLU A 47 5.03 2.29 -8.78
C GLU A 47 5.20 3.79 -8.49
N GLU A 48 4.12 4.45 -8.07
CA GLU A 48 4.06 5.89 -7.75
C GLU A 48 3.52 6.12 -6.32
N CYS A 49 3.40 5.06 -5.53
CA CYS A 49 2.88 5.07 -4.18
C CYS A 49 3.92 4.56 -3.19
N GLU A 50 3.89 5.05 -1.95
CA GLU A 50 4.75 4.57 -0.86
C GLU A 50 3.91 3.70 0.10
N PRO A 51 4.11 2.36 0.14
CA PRO A 51 3.42 1.51 1.10
C PRO A 51 3.67 1.99 2.55
N PRO A 52 2.63 2.00 3.41
CA PRO A 52 1.33 1.35 3.24
C PRO A 52 0.24 2.23 2.59
N TYR A 53 0.57 3.35 1.96
CA TYR A 53 -0.40 4.30 1.40
C TYR A 53 -0.56 4.13 -0.13
N PHE A 54 -1.80 4.05 -0.61
CA PHE A 54 -2.12 3.86 -2.02
C PHE A 54 -3.30 4.75 -2.44
N ILE A 55 -3.36 5.06 -3.75
CA ILE A 55 -4.43 5.87 -4.34
C ILE A 55 -5.61 4.99 -4.74
N GLU A 56 -6.82 5.33 -4.27
CA GLU A 56 -8.05 4.55 -4.52
C GLU A 56 -8.41 4.51 -6.02
N GLU A 57 -8.20 5.62 -6.73
CA GLU A 57 -8.59 5.80 -8.13
C GLU A 57 -7.70 5.00 -9.11
N ASP A 58 -6.47 4.66 -8.72
CA ASP A 58 -5.53 3.88 -9.52
C ASP A 58 -5.70 2.35 -9.38
N CYS A 59 -6.55 1.93 -8.45
CA CYS A 59 -6.85 0.52 -8.23
C CYS A 59 -7.52 -0.08 -9.48
N ARG A 60 -6.99 -1.23 -9.95
CA ARG A 60 -7.53 -1.91 -11.15
C ARG A 60 -7.62 -3.41 -11.00
N GLU A 61 -8.67 -3.99 -11.58
CA GLU A 61 -8.82 -5.44 -11.65
C GLU A 61 -7.79 -6.04 -12.62
N VAL A 62 -7.10 -7.08 -12.19
CA VAL A 62 -6.13 -7.83 -12.98
C VAL A 62 -6.31 -9.34 -12.78
N PHE A 63 -5.75 -10.11 -13.72
CA PHE A 63 -5.73 -11.56 -13.67
C PHE A 63 -4.32 -12.06 -13.42
N LEU A 64 -4.07 -12.60 -12.23
CA LEU A 64 -2.77 -13.10 -11.80
C LEU A 64 -2.69 -14.61 -12.03
N ASN A 65 -1.60 -15.11 -12.60
CA ASN A 65 -1.42 -16.55 -12.75
C ASN A 65 -1.06 -17.19 -11.41
N SER A 66 -2.00 -17.93 -10.82
CA SER A 66 -1.82 -18.62 -9.53
C SER A 66 -0.59 -19.52 -9.47
N ARG A 67 -0.20 -20.12 -10.61
CA ARG A 67 0.96 -21.02 -10.70
C ARG A 67 2.29 -20.30 -10.67
N ALA A 68 2.28 -18.98 -10.89
CA ALA A 68 3.48 -18.15 -10.85
C ALA A 68 3.79 -17.64 -9.43
N ILE A 69 2.80 -17.66 -8.54
CA ILE A 69 2.89 -17.16 -7.17
C ILE A 69 3.83 -18.04 -6.34
N ARG A 70 4.79 -17.44 -5.64
CA ARG A 70 5.73 -18.16 -4.76
C ARG A 70 5.50 -17.86 -3.29
N SER A 71 5.10 -16.62 -2.99
CA SER A 71 4.84 -16.14 -1.63
C SER A 71 3.54 -15.35 -1.61
N ILE A 72 2.78 -15.50 -0.51
CA ILE A 72 1.58 -14.72 -0.21
C ILE A 72 1.68 -14.33 1.26
N ALA A 73 1.57 -13.04 1.54
CA ALA A 73 1.46 -12.48 2.88
C ALA A 73 0.24 -11.55 2.97
N GLU A 74 -0.12 -11.17 4.18
CA GLU A 74 -1.20 -10.23 4.49
C GLU A 74 -0.60 -9.00 5.15
N GLU A 75 -1.03 -7.82 4.71
CA GLU A 75 -0.64 -6.54 5.31
C GLU A 75 -1.86 -5.60 5.37
N MET A 76 -1.83 -4.67 6.33
CA MET A 76 -2.84 -3.61 6.44
C MET A 76 -2.33 -2.37 5.69
N VAL A 77 -3.15 -1.85 4.78
CA VAL A 77 -2.80 -0.70 3.93
C VAL A 77 -3.90 0.35 3.94
N TYR A 78 -3.57 1.56 3.49
CA TYR A 78 -4.45 2.72 3.48
C TYR A 78 -4.74 3.17 2.06
N LEU A 79 -6.03 3.22 1.71
CA LEU A 79 -6.51 3.84 0.48
C LEU A 79 -6.86 5.32 0.73
N LEU A 80 -6.32 6.17 -0.13
CA LEU A 80 -6.50 7.61 -0.10
C LEU A 80 -7.07 8.07 -1.46
N PRO A 81 -8.01 9.03 -1.47
CA PRO A 81 -8.27 9.81 -2.68
C PRO A 81 -6.98 10.48 -3.16
N GLU A 82 -6.84 10.68 -4.47
CA GLU A 82 -5.66 11.31 -5.09
C GLU A 82 -5.31 12.65 -4.41
N GLU A 83 -6.30 13.54 -4.24
CA GLU A 83 -6.10 14.86 -3.61
C GLU A 83 -5.51 14.77 -2.18
N GLU A 84 -5.89 13.76 -1.40
CA GLU A 84 -5.38 13.55 -0.04
C GLU A 84 -3.97 12.96 -0.05
N PHE A 85 -3.70 12.05 -0.99
CA PHE A 85 -2.37 11.46 -1.18
C PHE A 85 -1.36 12.52 -1.60
N GLU A 86 -1.71 13.37 -2.59
CA GLU A 86 -0.87 14.48 -3.04
C GLU A 86 -0.62 15.50 -1.93
N ARG A 87 -1.64 15.80 -1.11
CA ARG A 87 -1.46 16.68 0.06
C ARG A 87 -0.46 16.10 1.06
N MET A 88 -0.59 14.82 1.41
CA MET A 88 0.34 14.15 2.32
C MET A 88 1.77 14.13 1.75
N ALA A 89 1.93 13.84 0.46
CA ALA A 89 3.23 13.86 -0.19
C ALA A 89 3.86 15.27 -0.15
N ALA A 90 3.08 16.32 -0.41
CA ALA A 90 3.53 17.70 -0.34
C ALA A 90 3.85 18.18 1.08
N GLU A 91 3.11 17.70 2.09
CA GLU A 91 3.40 17.95 3.51
C GLU A 91 4.70 17.25 3.95
N CYS A 92 5.01 16.08 3.37
CA CYS A 92 6.27 15.37 3.61
C CYS A 92 7.46 15.99 2.86
N ASP A 93 7.21 16.66 1.72
CA ASP A 93 8.18 17.44 0.94
C ASP A 93 8.55 18.78 1.61
N CYS A 94 8.26 18.96 2.89
CA CYS A 94 8.79 20.05 3.71
C CYS A 94 10.31 19.89 3.98
N GLY A 95 11.11 19.80 2.90
CA GLY A 95 12.46 20.35 2.82
C GLY A 95 13.45 19.97 3.92
N CYS A 96 13.39 18.76 4.47
CA CYS A 96 14.40 18.28 5.42
C CYS A 96 15.48 17.39 4.76
N GLY A 97 15.86 17.71 3.52
CA GLY A 97 16.85 16.96 2.75
C GLY A 97 17.86 17.85 2.00
N GLU A 98 19.07 17.89 2.54
CA GLU A 98 20.36 18.16 1.86
C GLU A 98 20.62 19.55 1.26
N GLU A 99 20.94 20.52 2.13
CA GLU A 99 22.12 21.42 2.10
C GLU A 99 21.85 22.61 3.03
N ASP A 100 22.50 22.61 4.20
CA ASP A 100 22.45 23.65 5.24
C ASP A 100 21.04 23.93 5.80
N CYS A 101 20.58 23.07 6.72
CA CYS A 101 19.65 23.50 7.75
C CYS A 101 20.36 24.51 8.66
N GLY A 102 20.48 25.73 8.17
CA GLY A 102 20.56 26.93 8.98
C GLY A 102 19.28 27.03 9.77
N CYS A 103 19.22 26.30 10.89
CA CYS A 103 18.34 26.58 12.01
C CYS A 103 18.78 27.92 12.65
N GLY A 104 18.73 28.99 11.86
CA GLY A 104 18.75 30.36 12.32
C GLY A 104 17.35 30.71 12.79
N GLU A 105 17.12 30.48 14.08
CA GLU A 105 16.21 31.24 14.93
C GLU A 105 14.94 31.78 14.23
N GLU A 106 13.95 30.93 13.91
CA GLU A 106 12.52 31.28 13.87
C GLU A 106 11.66 30.04 13.50
N ASP A 107 11.27 29.31 14.55
CA ASP A 107 10.02 28.53 14.71
C ASP A 107 9.30 28.04 13.43
N CYS A 108 9.85 27.01 12.78
CA CYS A 108 9.05 26.16 11.89
C CYS A 108 8.30 25.15 12.76
N GLY A 109 7.02 25.42 13.04
CA GLY A 109 6.08 24.56 13.78
C GLY A 109 5.73 23.23 13.09
N CYS A 110 6.66 22.62 12.35
CA CYS A 110 6.51 21.35 11.65
C CYS A 110 6.94 20.13 12.49
N CYS A 111 7.47 20.33 13.70
CA CYS A 111 8.04 19.23 14.51
C CYS A 111 7.11 18.63 15.58
N ASP A 112 5.87 19.09 15.76
CA ASP A 112 5.00 18.60 16.85
C ASP A 112 4.18 17.35 16.52
N HIS A 113 4.28 16.76 15.31
CA HIS A 113 3.44 15.61 14.92
C HIS A 113 4.19 14.29 14.63
N CYS A 114 5.52 14.26 14.73
CA CYS A 114 6.30 13.03 14.51
C CYS A 114 6.78 12.36 15.82
N GLY A 115 6.21 12.73 16.97
CA GLY A 115 6.65 12.20 18.25
C GLY A 115 5.58 12.25 19.33
N GLU A 116 4.55 11.43 19.21
CA GLU A 116 3.85 10.93 20.40
C GLU A 116 3.83 9.39 20.34
N GLU A 117 4.61 8.81 21.26
CA GLU A 117 4.67 7.39 21.63
C GLU A 117 3.39 6.92 22.35
#